data_AF-A0AAN3MT56-F1
#
_entry.id   AF-A0AAN3MT56-F1
#
_cell.length_a   1.000
_cell.length_b   1.000
_cell.length_c   1.000
_cell.angle_alpha   90.00
_cell.angle_beta   90.00
_cell.angle_gamma   90.00
#
_symmetry.space_group_name_H-M   'P 1'
#
loop_
_entity.id
_entity.type
_entity.pdbx_description
1 polymer ?
#
loop_
_entity_poly.entity_id
_entity_poly.type
_entity_poly.pdbx_seq_one_letter_code
_entity_poly.pdbx_strand_id
1 'polypeptide(L)'
;LSVNRLVYFSLLKKLFQAMNLCQIPGRAGALLTTLLRHISTINGFDNLMAQPLLSDEPLTALMDHYLDTDALADGLPLYVSLYPTEGGMQDIIDCIRAELGVGTTKNAVFQHIQSLPRGQQKEALLASAALPLLFRPREVQGTMFGDGGMGGWRNMQGNTPVTPLVDAGCNMVIVTHLSDGSLWDRQAFPDTTILEIRPRKRLKYAGDGGNSGGLLSFTSAHTDAWRQQGYEDTMLAMEHIRKPLAARQALTRSEAVLQKSLDITEEADLALRNAMARIK
;
A
#
# COMPACT_ATOMS: atom_id res chain seq x y z
N LEU A 1 6.93 -14.94 -0.90
CA LEU A 1 7.72 -14.02 -0.05
C LEU A 1 7.50 -12.62 -0.58
N SER A 2 6.67 -11.86 0.12
CA SER A 2 6.06 -10.59 -0.32
C SER A 2 7.10 -9.61 -0.85
N VAL A 3 6.78 -8.98 -1.98
CA VAL A 3 7.62 -8.01 -2.71
C VAL A 3 8.19 -6.89 -1.82
N ASN A 4 7.43 -6.40 -0.84
CA ASN A 4 7.91 -5.34 0.04
C ASN A 4 9.01 -5.83 0.99
N ARG A 5 8.90 -7.07 1.48
CA ARG A 5 9.98 -7.73 2.23
C ARG A 5 11.25 -7.86 1.41
N LEU A 6 11.17 -8.18 0.11
CA LEU A 6 12.35 -8.31 -0.76
C LEU A 6 13.08 -6.98 -0.99
N VAL A 7 12.36 -5.86 -1.08
CA VAL A 7 12.94 -4.52 -1.28
C VAL A 7 13.69 -4.08 -0.03
N TYR A 8 13.00 -4.12 1.11
CA TYR A 8 13.58 -3.88 2.41
C TYR A 8 14.75 -4.83 2.66
N PHE A 9 14.58 -6.13 2.43
CA PHE A 9 15.65 -7.12 2.56
C PHE A 9 16.83 -6.83 1.62
N SER A 10 16.62 -6.38 0.38
CA SER A 10 17.73 -6.04 -0.51
C SER A 10 18.50 -4.80 -0.03
N LEU A 11 17.79 -3.79 0.48
CA LEU A 11 18.38 -2.57 1.05
C LEU A 11 19.14 -2.91 2.34
N LEU A 12 18.50 -3.67 3.24
CA LEU A 12 19.05 -4.14 4.51
C LEU A 12 20.22 -5.12 4.32
N LYS A 13 20.16 -6.00 3.31
CA LYS A 13 21.26 -6.93 2.97
C LYS A 13 22.44 -6.19 2.38
N LYS A 14 22.22 -5.20 1.51
CA LYS A 14 23.30 -4.32 1.02
C LYS A 14 23.95 -3.56 2.17
N LEU A 15 23.15 -3.10 3.14
CA LEU A 15 23.65 -2.47 4.37
C LEU A 15 24.48 -3.46 5.21
N PHE A 16 23.96 -4.67 5.47
CA PHE A 16 24.70 -5.70 6.20
C PHE A 16 26.01 -6.08 5.51
N GLN A 17 26.02 -6.17 4.17
CA GLN A 17 27.24 -6.39 3.39
C GLN A 17 28.22 -5.20 3.50
N ALA A 18 27.74 -3.96 3.44
CA ALA A 18 28.56 -2.76 3.62
C ALA A 18 29.17 -2.70 5.04
N MET A 19 28.39 -3.09 6.07
CA MET A 19 28.87 -3.17 7.45
C MET A 19 29.89 -4.32 7.64
N ASN A 20 29.70 -5.47 6.99
CA ASN A 20 30.66 -6.60 7.05
C ASN A 20 31.93 -6.39 6.19
N LEU A 21 31.84 -5.61 5.10
CA LEU A 21 32.98 -5.22 4.26
C LEU A 21 33.97 -4.31 5.00
N CYS A 22 33.56 -3.72 6.12
CA CYS A 22 34.44 -2.97 7.01
C CYS A 22 35.52 -3.86 7.70
N GLN A 23 35.51 -5.19 7.48
CA GLN A 23 36.47 -6.13 8.06
C GLN A 23 37.26 -7.00 7.05
N ILE A 24 37.22 -6.74 5.74
CA ILE A 24 37.95 -7.56 4.75
C ILE A 24 39.32 -6.95 4.40
N PRO A 25 40.47 -7.59 4.74
CA PRO A 25 41.79 -7.09 4.38
C PRO A 25 42.13 -7.45 2.91
N GLY A 26 42.43 -6.44 2.10
CA GLY A 26 42.83 -6.61 0.69
C GLY A 26 42.85 -5.30 -0.10
N ARG A 27 43.40 -5.30 -1.32
CA ARG A 27 43.57 -4.09 -2.16
C ARG A 27 42.27 -3.35 -2.48
N ALA A 28 41.12 -4.05 -2.54
CA ALA A 28 39.80 -3.44 -2.67
C ALA A 28 39.32 -2.77 -1.35
N GLY A 29 39.66 -3.36 -0.20
CA GLY A 29 39.47 -2.76 1.11
C GLY A 29 40.35 -1.52 1.32
N ALA A 30 41.55 -1.48 0.73
CA ALA A 30 42.42 -0.30 0.75
C ALA A 30 41.81 0.88 -0.03
N LEU A 31 41.21 0.62 -1.20
CA LEU A 31 40.53 1.67 -1.99
C LEU A 31 39.26 2.19 -1.29
N LEU A 32 38.46 1.29 -0.72
CA LEU A 32 37.25 1.67 0.02
C LEU A 32 37.58 2.40 1.33
N THR A 33 38.62 1.96 2.06
CA THR A 33 39.12 2.67 3.24
C THR A 33 39.75 4.01 2.88
N THR A 34 40.31 4.18 1.68
CA THR A 34 40.84 5.49 1.24
C THR A 34 39.69 6.44 0.87
N LEU A 35 38.64 5.95 0.23
CA LEU A 35 37.40 6.71 -0.01
C LEU A 35 36.68 7.08 1.30
N LEU A 36 36.51 6.12 2.21
CA LEU A 36 35.96 6.34 3.55
C LEU A 36 36.85 7.28 4.37
N ARG A 37 38.18 7.20 4.22
CA ARG A 37 39.11 8.08 4.93
C ARG A 37 39.06 9.51 4.39
N HIS A 38 38.94 9.70 3.07
CA HIS A 38 38.74 11.02 2.46
C HIS A 38 37.42 11.66 2.88
N ILE A 39 36.36 10.85 3.02
CA ILE A 39 35.06 11.30 3.51
C ILE A 39 35.12 11.59 5.03
N SER A 40 35.85 10.79 5.80
CA SER A 40 36.01 10.98 7.25
C SER A 40 36.92 12.14 7.65
N THR A 41 37.86 12.55 6.79
CA THR A 41 38.66 13.77 7.03
C THR A 41 37.84 15.04 6.84
N ILE A 42 36.68 14.95 6.17
CA ILE A 42 35.78 16.08 5.94
C ILE A 42 34.72 16.14 7.04
N ASN A 43 34.17 15.01 7.49
CA ASN A 43 33.11 14.97 8.51
C ASN A 43 33.28 13.76 9.44
N GLY A 44 33.77 13.98 10.67
CA GLY A 44 34.12 12.96 11.66
C GLY A 44 33.19 11.73 11.75
N PHE A 45 33.79 10.59 12.10
CA PHE A 45 33.28 9.22 11.98
C PHE A 45 31.94 8.87 12.68
N ASP A 46 31.30 9.80 13.39
CA ASP A 46 30.10 9.53 14.18
C ASP A 46 28.78 9.62 13.39
N ASN A 47 28.79 10.11 12.13
CA ASN A 47 27.55 10.52 11.43
C ASN A 47 27.27 9.84 10.07
N LEU A 48 27.97 8.75 9.72
CA LEU A 48 27.85 8.14 8.39
C LEU A 48 26.47 7.52 8.08
N MET A 49 25.65 7.26 9.11
CA MET A 49 24.39 6.50 8.98
C MET A 49 23.14 7.25 9.46
N ALA A 50 23.29 8.52 9.86
CA ALA A 50 22.19 9.40 10.25
C ALA A 50 21.67 10.26 9.09
N GLN A 51 22.35 10.22 7.93
CA GLN A 51 21.99 11.04 6.77
C GLN A 51 21.34 10.18 5.67
N PRO A 52 20.20 10.62 5.11
CA PRO A 52 19.54 9.92 4.02
C PRO A 52 20.44 9.85 2.78
N LEU A 53 20.33 8.77 2.02
CA LEU A 53 21.10 8.55 0.79
C LEU A 53 20.61 9.43 -0.37
N LEU A 54 19.34 9.79 -0.37
CA LEU A 54 18.72 10.64 -1.39
C LEU A 54 18.25 11.96 -0.77
N SER A 55 18.36 13.04 -1.55
CA SER A 55 17.70 14.30 -1.22
C SER A 55 16.19 14.15 -1.39
N ASP A 56 15.44 14.70 -0.45
CA ASP A 56 13.99 14.79 -0.50
C ASP A 56 13.51 16.10 -1.16
N GLU A 57 14.42 16.99 -1.58
CA GLU A 57 14.08 18.26 -2.24
C GLU A 57 13.28 18.05 -3.53
N PRO A 58 13.63 17.14 -4.46
CA PRO A 58 12.86 16.96 -5.69
C PRO A 58 11.45 16.44 -5.40
N LEU A 59 11.32 15.54 -4.42
CA LEU A 59 10.02 15.02 -4.00
C LEU A 59 9.18 16.11 -3.32
N THR A 60 9.82 16.93 -2.48
CA THR A 60 9.17 18.06 -1.81
C THR A 60 8.71 19.09 -2.84
N ALA A 61 9.52 19.40 -3.86
CA ALA A 61 9.13 20.30 -4.95
C ALA A 61 7.95 19.77 -5.77
N LEU A 62 7.91 18.46 -6.05
CA LEU A 62 6.75 17.83 -6.70
C LEU A 62 5.50 17.89 -5.83
N MET A 63 5.63 17.64 -4.53
CA MET A 63 4.53 17.78 -3.57
C MET A 63 4.04 19.23 -3.52
N ASP A 64 4.93 20.22 -3.48
CA ASP A 64 4.57 21.64 -3.46
C ASP A 64 3.88 22.08 -4.76
N HIS A 65 4.20 21.44 -5.88
CA HIS A 65 3.60 21.76 -7.18
C HIS A 65 2.25 21.07 -7.40
N TYR A 66 2.08 19.83 -6.94
CA TYR A 66 0.92 19.00 -7.27
C TYR A 66 -0.04 18.72 -6.11
N LEU A 67 0.38 18.88 -4.84
CA LEU A 67 -0.51 18.69 -3.69
C LEU A 67 -1.34 19.96 -3.46
N ASP A 68 -2.61 19.88 -3.85
CA ASP A 68 -3.60 20.89 -3.47
C ASP A 68 -4.13 20.60 -2.06
N THR A 69 -3.61 21.33 -1.07
CA THR A 69 -4.02 21.20 0.33
C THR A 69 -5.43 21.72 0.62
N ASP A 70 -5.95 22.62 -0.22
CA ASP A 70 -7.32 23.12 -0.07
C ASP A 70 -8.30 22.04 -0.54
N ALA A 71 -8.08 21.48 -1.74
CA ALA A 71 -8.88 20.37 -2.24
C ALA A 71 -8.80 19.12 -1.35
N LEU A 72 -7.66 18.88 -0.71
CA LEU A 72 -7.50 17.78 0.25
C LEU A 72 -8.36 17.96 1.51
N ALA A 73 -8.49 19.20 2.00
CA ALA A 73 -9.27 19.51 3.19
C ALA A 73 -10.77 19.22 2.99
N ASP A 74 -11.29 19.48 1.79
CA ASP A 74 -12.68 19.25 1.42
C ASP A 74 -12.91 17.87 0.75
N GLY A 75 -11.84 17.09 0.57
CA GLY A 75 -11.86 15.80 -0.12
C GLY A 75 -12.37 14.64 0.74
N LEU A 76 -12.27 13.43 0.18
CA LEU A 76 -12.56 12.19 0.93
C LEU A 76 -11.58 12.03 2.10
N PRO A 77 -12.04 11.53 3.28
CA PRO A 77 -11.15 11.26 4.42
C PRO A 77 -9.95 10.42 4.03
N LEU A 78 -8.74 10.95 4.23
CA LEU A 78 -7.50 10.29 3.87
C LEU A 78 -6.75 9.90 5.14
N TYR A 79 -6.48 8.60 5.27
CA TYR A 79 -5.67 8.05 6.35
C TYR A 79 -4.34 7.58 5.80
N VAL A 80 -3.25 7.91 6.49
CA VAL A 80 -1.90 7.44 6.17
C VAL A 80 -1.33 6.61 7.30
N SER A 81 -0.44 5.69 6.95
CA SER A 81 0.28 4.85 7.90
C SER A 81 1.64 5.47 8.18
N LEU A 82 1.99 5.62 9.46
CA LEU A 82 3.24 6.22 9.91
C LEU A 82 3.94 5.29 10.89
N TYR A 83 5.25 5.11 10.73
CA TYR A 83 6.04 4.31 11.68
C TYR A 83 6.79 5.24 12.64
N PRO A 84 6.49 5.22 13.95
CA PRO A 84 7.20 6.05 14.93
C PRO A 84 8.64 5.56 15.08
N THR A 85 9.60 6.41 14.72
CA THR A 85 11.04 6.09 14.78
C THR A 85 11.67 6.71 16.02
N GLU A 86 12.49 5.93 16.72
CA GLU A 86 13.32 6.39 17.85
C GLU A 86 14.78 6.61 17.43
N GLY A 87 15.08 6.42 16.14
CA GLY A 87 16.43 6.51 15.58
C GLY A 87 16.62 5.44 14.51
N GLY A 88 16.88 5.88 13.28
CA GLY A 88 16.84 5.03 12.09
C GLY A 88 17.67 3.72 12.18
N MET A 89 18.77 3.70 12.94
CA MET A 89 19.61 2.50 13.06
C MET A 89 18.94 1.34 13.81
N GLN A 90 18.26 1.61 14.93
CA GLN A 90 17.61 0.55 15.71
C GLN A 90 16.39 0.02 14.95
N ASP A 91 15.63 0.90 14.31
CA ASP A 91 14.46 0.54 13.52
C ASP A 91 14.81 -0.35 12.32
N ILE A 92 15.95 -0.09 11.68
CA ILE A 92 16.52 -0.94 10.62
C ILE A 92 16.86 -2.33 11.16
N ILE A 93 17.52 -2.41 12.32
CA ILE A 93 17.88 -3.70 12.95
C ILE A 93 16.61 -4.49 13.31
N ASP A 94 15.61 -3.83 13.86
CA ASP A 94 14.35 -4.46 14.25
C ASP A 94 13.55 -4.94 13.03
N CYS A 95 13.58 -4.21 11.91
CA CYS A 95 13.07 -4.70 10.63
C CYS A 95 13.80 -5.95 10.14
N ILE A 96 15.14 -6.00 10.21
CA ILE A 96 15.91 -7.19 9.81
C ILE A 96 15.55 -8.39 10.67
N ARG A 97 15.51 -8.17 11.99
CA ARG A 97 15.13 -9.17 12.99
C ARG A 97 13.73 -9.73 12.72
N ALA A 98 12.75 -8.85 12.52
CA ALA A 98 11.39 -9.23 12.17
C ALA A 98 11.30 -9.98 10.83
N GLU A 99 12.13 -9.62 9.85
CA GLU A 99 12.19 -10.32 8.56
C GLU A 99 12.75 -11.74 8.68
N LEU A 100 13.76 -11.93 9.53
CA LEU A 100 14.30 -13.24 9.88
C LEU A 100 13.35 -14.07 10.79
N GLY A 101 12.19 -13.51 11.15
CA GLY A 101 11.22 -14.14 12.04
C GLY A 101 11.60 -14.09 13.52
N VAL A 102 12.62 -13.32 13.87
CA VAL A 102 13.14 -13.16 15.24
C VAL A 102 12.76 -11.77 15.74
N GLY A 103 11.56 -11.60 16.29
CA GLY A 103 11.07 -10.33 16.82
C GLY A 103 9.98 -9.67 15.97
N THR A 104 9.63 -8.44 16.31
CA THR A 104 8.59 -7.65 15.60
C THR A 104 8.93 -6.17 15.64
N THR A 105 8.41 -5.40 14.68
CA THR A 105 8.51 -3.94 14.67
C THR A 105 7.39 -3.33 15.50
N LYS A 106 7.53 -2.06 15.87
CA LYS A 106 6.44 -1.29 16.49
C LYS A 106 5.21 -1.25 15.57
N ASN A 107 4.04 -1.01 16.14
CA ASN A 107 2.83 -0.83 15.36
C ASN A 107 2.89 0.49 14.58
N ALA A 108 2.29 0.50 13.39
CA ALA A 108 2.04 1.74 12.68
C ALA A 108 0.99 2.58 13.43
N VAL A 109 1.11 3.89 13.31
CA VAL A 109 0.09 4.87 13.70
C VAL A 109 -0.66 5.28 12.44
N PHE A 110 -1.99 5.28 12.50
CA PHE A 110 -2.81 5.74 11.39
C PHE A 110 -3.28 7.17 11.64
N GLN A 111 -2.92 8.07 10.74
CA GLN A 111 -3.20 9.49 10.89
C GLN A 111 -4.20 9.95 9.84
N HIS A 112 -5.32 10.53 10.30
CA HIS A 112 -6.24 11.25 9.42
C HIS A 112 -5.58 12.57 9.00
N ILE A 113 -5.30 12.72 7.70
CA ILE A 113 -4.55 13.85 7.17
C ILE A 113 -5.31 15.16 7.36
N GLN A 114 -6.61 15.19 7.06
CA GLN A 114 -7.40 16.41 7.15
C GLN A 114 -7.55 16.94 8.59
N SER A 115 -7.39 16.07 9.61
CA SER A 115 -7.38 16.49 11.01
C SER A 115 -6.05 17.10 11.47
N LEU A 116 -4.98 17.01 10.67
CA LEU A 116 -3.71 17.63 10.99
C LEU A 116 -3.70 19.13 10.65
N PRO A 117 -2.91 19.95 11.37
CA PRO A 117 -2.62 21.32 10.95
C PRO A 117 -2.08 21.34 9.51
N ARG A 118 -2.51 22.31 8.69
CA ARG A 118 -2.16 22.37 7.25
C ARG A 118 -0.67 22.20 6.97
N GLY A 119 0.19 22.84 7.76
CA GLY A 119 1.65 22.73 7.61
C GLY A 119 2.23 21.32 7.87
N GLN A 120 1.49 20.44 8.54
CA GLN A 120 1.91 19.08 8.87
C GLN A 120 1.32 18.01 7.95
N GLN A 121 0.30 18.34 7.14
CA GLN A 121 -0.32 17.38 6.22
C GLN A 121 0.69 16.85 5.19
N LYS A 122 1.48 17.75 4.60
CA LYS A 122 2.56 17.39 3.68
C LYS A 122 3.65 16.56 4.36
N GLU A 123 4.05 16.93 5.58
CA GLU A 123 5.07 16.22 6.34
C GLU A 123 4.62 14.79 6.68
N ALA A 124 3.35 14.58 7.03
CA ALA A 124 2.79 13.25 7.25
C ALA A 124 2.77 12.40 5.97
N LEU A 125 2.43 12.98 4.81
CA LEU A 125 2.48 12.29 3.52
C LEU A 125 3.92 11.87 3.16
N LEU A 126 4.89 12.78 3.36
CA LEU A 126 6.31 12.52 3.13
C LEU A 126 6.85 11.46 4.10
N ALA A 127 6.48 11.53 5.38
CA ALA A 127 6.84 10.52 6.38
C ALA A 127 6.33 9.13 5.98
N SER A 128 5.06 9.02 5.57
CA SER A 128 4.45 7.75 5.16
C SER A 128 5.19 7.07 4.02
N ALA A 129 5.91 7.82 3.17
CA ALA A 129 6.70 7.32 2.05
C ALA A 129 8.22 7.35 2.31
N ALA A 130 8.66 7.69 3.52
CA ALA A 130 10.06 7.88 3.86
C ALA A 130 10.77 6.53 4.10
N LEU A 131 11.04 5.81 3.00
CA LEU A 131 11.76 4.55 3.02
C LEU A 131 13.08 4.69 3.81
N PRO A 132 13.36 3.79 4.77
CA PRO A 132 14.58 3.85 5.55
C PRO A 132 15.83 3.91 4.68
N LEU A 133 16.82 4.66 5.15
CA LEU A 133 18.08 4.95 4.46
C LEU A 133 17.94 5.82 3.21
N LEU A 134 16.82 5.78 2.48
CA LEU A 134 16.64 6.55 1.27
C LEU A 134 16.21 7.99 1.58
N PHE A 135 15.23 8.14 2.48
CA PHE A 135 14.67 9.44 2.84
C PHE A 135 14.76 9.67 4.35
N ARG A 136 14.85 10.95 4.74
CA ARG A 136 14.86 11.30 6.16
C ARG A 136 13.46 11.11 6.77
N PRO A 137 13.37 10.67 8.04
CA PRO A 137 12.13 10.75 8.79
C PRO A 137 11.64 12.20 8.91
N ARG A 138 10.32 12.40 9.05
CA ARG A 138 9.70 13.73 9.24
C ARG A 138 9.06 13.83 10.62
N GLU A 139 9.06 15.04 11.16
CA GLU A 139 8.40 15.33 12.42
C GLU A 139 6.92 15.66 12.17
N VAL A 140 6.02 14.95 12.85
CA VAL A 140 4.59 15.22 12.86
C VAL A 140 4.15 15.27 14.31
N GLN A 141 3.53 16.38 14.72
CA GLN A 141 3.06 16.61 16.09
C GLN A 141 4.12 16.32 17.19
N GLY A 142 5.39 16.66 16.94
CA GLY A 142 6.49 16.46 17.91
C GLY A 142 7.06 15.04 17.96
N THR A 143 6.61 14.14 17.08
CA THR A 143 7.13 12.77 16.98
C THR A 143 7.77 12.56 15.61
N MET A 144 8.92 11.87 15.56
CA MET A 144 9.59 11.52 14.32
C MET A 144 8.96 10.26 13.71
N PHE A 145 8.61 10.34 12.42
CA PHE A 145 7.98 9.26 11.68
C PHE A 145 8.75 8.92 10.39
N GLY A 146 8.82 7.63 10.09
CA GLY A 146 9.29 7.09 8.82
C GLY A 146 8.19 6.30 8.09
N ASP A 147 8.60 5.51 7.09
CA ASP A 147 7.70 4.70 6.27
C ASP A 147 6.78 3.80 7.12
N GLY A 148 5.48 4.04 7.01
CA GLY A 148 4.45 3.27 7.71
C GLY A 148 4.45 1.78 7.36
N GLY A 149 4.97 1.39 6.21
CA GLY A 149 5.12 -0.01 5.79
C GLY A 149 5.98 -0.85 6.73
N MET A 150 6.84 -0.22 7.53
CA MET A 150 7.61 -0.89 8.59
C MET A 150 6.75 -1.33 9.77
N GLY A 151 5.63 -0.65 10.02
CA GLY A 151 4.81 -0.86 11.20
C GLY A 151 4.01 -2.15 11.16
N GLY A 152 4.05 -2.91 12.26
CA GLY A 152 3.34 -4.18 12.38
C GLY A 152 3.79 -5.22 11.35
N TRP A 153 5.12 -5.36 11.15
CA TRP A 153 5.74 -6.16 10.07
C TRP A 153 5.22 -7.59 9.93
N ARG A 154 4.84 -8.21 11.06
CA ARG A 154 4.34 -9.58 11.09
C ARG A 154 2.96 -9.70 10.42
N ASN A 155 2.10 -8.71 10.64
CA ASN A 155 0.71 -8.70 10.19
C ASN A 155 0.51 -7.78 8.98
N MET A 156 1.56 -7.07 8.53
CA MET A 156 1.56 -6.15 7.40
C MET A 156 0.57 -4.97 7.54
N GLN A 157 0.13 -4.66 8.77
CA GLN A 157 -0.91 -3.65 9.00
C GLN A 157 -0.47 -2.24 8.55
N GLY A 158 0.80 -1.89 8.79
CA GLY A 158 1.33 -0.61 8.35
C GLY A 158 1.43 -0.47 6.83
N ASN A 159 1.67 -1.57 6.12
CA ASN A 159 1.75 -1.60 4.66
C ASN A 159 0.38 -1.72 3.97
N THR A 160 -0.64 -2.19 4.69
CA THR A 160 -2.00 -2.38 4.18
C THR A 160 -2.98 -1.87 5.25
N PRO A 161 -3.16 -0.53 5.34
CA PRO A 161 -3.85 0.13 6.45
C PRO A 161 -5.37 0.06 6.28
N VAL A 162 -5.96 -1.12 6.50
CA VAL A 162 -7.43 -1.33 6.46
C VAL A 162 -8.10 -0.88 7.76
N THR A 163 -7.43 -1.04 8.89
CA THR A 163 -7.92 -0.68 10.23
C THR A 163 -8.58 0.71 10.29
N PRO A 164 -7.94 1.82 9.84
CA PRO A 164 -8.57 3.14 9.95
C PRO A 164 -9.85 3.29 9.13
N LEU A 165 -10.03 2.53 8.05
CA LEU A 165 -11.26 2.55 7.26
C LEU A 165 -12.39 1.80 7.97
N VAL A 166 -12.07 0.67 8.60
CA VAL A 166 -13.02 -0.09 9.41
C VAL A 166 -13.46 0.72 10.62
N ASP A 167 -12.53 1.37 11.31
CA ASP A 167 -12.81 2.24 12.46
C ASP A 167 -13.65 3.47 12.05
N ALA A 168 -13.50 3.96 10.82
CA ALA A 168 -14.34 5.01 10.24
C ALA A 168 -15.75 4.52 9.83
N GLY A 169 -16.06 3.23 10.00
CA GLY A 169 -17.39 2.65 9.74
C GLY A 169 -17.57 2.08 8.34
N CYS A 170 -16.50 1.87 7.56
CA CYS A 170 -16.62 1.21 6.27
C CYS A 170 -16.96 -0.28 6.45
N ASN A 171 -18.11 -0.69 5.92
CA ASN A 171 -18.54 -2.10 5.90
C ASN A 171 -17.98 -2.90 4.70
N MET A 172 -17.42 -2.19 3.72
CA MET A 172 -16.76 -2.75 2.55
C MET A 172 -15.50 -1.95 2.25
N VAL A 173 -14.38 -2.64 2.05
CA VAL A 173 -13.08 -2.04 1.76
C VAL A 173 -12.46 -2.72 0.55
N ILE A 174 -12.02 -1.91 -0.42
CA ILE A 174 -11.27 -2.38 -1.57
C ILE A 174 -9.77 -2.27 -1.25
N VAL A 175 -9.06 -3.39 -1.30
CA VAL A 175 -7.64 -3.47 -0.96
C VAL A 175 -6.84 -3.78 -2.21
N THR A 176 -6.06 -2.81 -2.69
CA THR A 176 -5.17 -3.00 -3.82
C THR A 176 -3.78 -3.39 -3.35
N HIS A 177 -3.37 -4.61 -3.62
CA HIS A 177 -2.03 -5.08 -3.31
C HIS A 177 -1.06 -4.78 -4.46
N LEU A 178 0.19 -4.48 -4.12
CA LEU A 178 1.29 -4.40 -5.10
C LEU A 178 2.03 -5.75 -5.26
N SER A 179 1.58 -6.77 -4.52
CA SER A 179 2.15 -8.11 -4.54
C SER A 179 1.07 -9.16 -4.34
N ASP A 180 1.01 -10.14 -5.22
CA ASP A 180 0.12 -11.28 -5.08
C ASP A 180 0.46 -12.13 -3.83
N GLY A 181 1.73 -12.14 -3.41
CA GLY A 181 2.21 -12.88 -2.24
C GLY A 181 2.20 -12.09 -0.93
N SER A 182 1.34 -11.09 -0.77
CA SER A 182 1.19 -10.37 0.51
C SER A 182 0.73 -11.32 1.61
N LEU A 183 1.38 -11.25 2.79
CA LEU A 183 1.02 -12.01 4.00
C LEU A 183 -0.05 -11.31 4.84
N TRP A 184 -0.59 -10.19 4.36
CA TRP A 184 -1.70 -9.50 5.02
C TRP A 184 -2.93 -10.40 5.07
N ASP A 185 -3.53 -10.50 6.26
CA ASP A 185 -4.63 -11.42 6.53
C ASP A 185 -5.96 -10.67 6.62
N ARG A 186 -6.84 -10.91 5.64
CA ARG A 186 -8.21 -10.37 5.63
C ARG A 186 -9.08 -10.90 6.77
N GLN A 187 -8.75 -12.05 7.35
CA GLN A 187 -9.56 -12.67 8.42
C GLN A 187 -9.51 -11.86 9.71
N ALA A 188 -8.55 -10.94 9.84
CA ALA A 188 -8.50 -9.96 10.93
C ALA A 188 -9.70 -8.99 10.94
N PHE A 189 -10.49 -8.92 9.85
CA PHE A 189 -11.64 -8.01 9.71
C PHE A 189 -12.92 -8.81 9.35
N PRO A 190 -13.45 -9.63 10.28
CA PRO A 190 -14.53 -10.58 10.00
C PRO A 190 -15.86 -9.89 9.63
N ASP A 191 -16.11 -8.70 10.19
CA ASP A 191 -17.36 -7.95 9.99
C ASP A 191 -17.28 -6.98 8.79
N THR A 192 -16.18 -6.99 8.04
CA THR A 192 -15.96 -6.12 6.88
C THR A 192 -15.83 -6.93 5.61
N THR A 193 -16.55 -6.54 4.56
CA THR A 193 -16.39 -7.13 3.24
C THR A 193 -15.11 -6.61 2.59
N ILE A 194 -14.08 -7.45 2.49
CA ILE A 194 -12.82 -7.09 1.85
C ILE A 194 -12.81 -7.57 0.40
N LEU A 195 -12.68 -6.63 -0.54
CA LEU A 195 -12.44 -6.92 -1.95
C LEU A 195 -10.96 -6.70 -2.27
N GLU A 196 -10.23 -7.77 -2.50
CA GLU A 196 -8.81 -7.69 -2.81
C GLU A 196 -8.56 -7.62 -4.33
N ILE A 197 -7.81 -6.60 -4.75
CA ILE A 197 -7.26 -6.50 -6.11
C ILE A 197 -5.78 -6.87 -6.00
N ARG A 198 -5.43 -8.06 -6.51
CA ARG A 198 -4.06 -8.59 -6.50
C ARG A 198 -3.46 -8.60 -7.91
N PRO A 199 -2.16 -8.30 -8.05
CA PRO A 199 -1.56 -8.19 -9.36
C PRO A 199 -1.32 -9.58 -9.94
N ARG A 200 -1.84 -9.86 -11.14
CA ARG A 200 -1.72 -11.21 -11.76
C ARG A 200 -0.30 -11.51 -12.23
N LYS A 201 0.41 -10.48 -12.65
CA LYS A 201 1.83 -10.55 -13.02
C LYS A 201 2.62 -9.93 -11.89
N ARG A 202 3.74 -10.57 -11.53
CA ARG A 202 4.73 -9.90 -10.69
C ARG A 202 5.11 -8.60 -11.36
N LEU A 203 5.01 -7.49 -10.63
CA LEU A 203 5.61 -6.24 -11.03
C LEU A 203 7.08 -6.55 -11.29
N LYS A 204 7.49 -6.55 -12.56
CA LYS A 204 8.85 -6.92 -12.95
C LYS A 204 9.79 -5.82 -12.48
N TYR A 205 10.73 -6.21 -11.62
CA TYR A 205 11.79 -5.33 -11.15
C TYR A 205 13.05 -5.56 -12.00
N ALA A 206 13.80 -4.49 -12.23
CA ALA A 206 15.19 -4.64 -12.63
C ALA A 206 15.94 -5.41 -11.53
N GLY A 207 16.49 -6.56 -11.91
CA GLY A 207 17.03 -7.56 -11.00
C GLY A 207 16.94 -8.99 -11.51
N ASP A 208 16.08 -9.26 -12.51
CA ASP A 208 16.07 -10.55 -13.26
C ASP A 208 17.24 -10.66 -14.26
N GLY A 209 18.25 -9.80 -14.11
CA GLY A 209 19.45 -9.71 -14.94
C GLY A 209 20.34 -8.55 -14.52
N GLY A 210 21.27 -8.81 -13.59
CA GLY A 210 22.59 -8.17 -13.49
C GLY A 210 22.76 -6.67 -13.21
N ASN A 211 21.78 -5.78 -13.48
CA ASN A 211 21.97 -4.33 -13.33
C ASN A 211 21.05 -3.72 -12.27
N SER A 212 21.67 -2.99 -11.35
CA SER A 212 21.12 -2.37 -10.14
C SER A 212 20.17 -1.20 -10.45
N GLY A 213 18.92 -1.50 -10.81
CA GLY A 213 17.88 -0.49 -11.03
C GLY A 213 16.48 -0.88 -10.57
N GLY A 214 16.31 -1.80 -9.60
CA GLY A 214 15.00 -2.27 -9.14
C GLY A 214 14.10 -1.19 -8.53
N LEU A 215 12.77 -1.44 -8.47
CA LEU A 215 11.61 -0.66 -7.95
C LEU A 215 11.55 0.86 -8.22
N LEU A 216 12.67 1.57 -8.13
CA LEU A 216 12.89 2.99 -8.39
C LEU A 216 13.24 3.27 -9.86
N SER A 217 12.90 2.36 -10.78
CA SER A 217 13.06 2.57 -12.23
C SER A 217 11.86 3.32 -12.79
N PHE A 218 11.85 4.64 -12.61
CA PHE A 218 10.78 5.52 -13.10
C PHE A 218 10.94 5.89 -14.58
N THR A 219 11.17 4.90 -15.45
CA THR A 219 11.12 5.15 -16.90
C THR A 219 9.66 5.25 -17.34
N SER A 220 9.36 6.09 -18.34
CA SER A 220 7.99 6.26 -18.86
C SER A 220 7.37 4.92 -19.28
N ALA A 221 8.14 4.08 -19.98
CA ALA A 221 7.71 2.77 -20.44
C ALA A 221 7.32 1.82 -19.29
N HIS A 222 8.05 1.83 -18.17
CA HIS A 222 7.69 1.01 -17.00
C HIS A 222 6.46 1.56 -16.30
N THR A 223 6.36 2.87 -16.11
CA THR A 223 5.22 3.52 -15.46
C THR A 223 3.92 3.26 -16.22
N ASP A 224 3.92 3.39 -17.55
CA ASP A 224 2.75 3.11 -18.38
C ASP A 224 2.34 1.64 -18.34
N ALA A 225 3.31 0.73 -18.40
CA ALA A 225 3.05 -0.70 -18.30
C ALA A 225 2.44 -1.08 -16.94
N TRP A 226 2.95 -0.55 -15.83
CA TRP A 226 2.40 -0.80 -14.49
C TRP A 226 1.01 -0.21 -14.30
N ARG A 227 0.78 1.01 -14.82
CA ARG A 227 -0.55 1.64 -14.80
C ARG A 227 -1.57 0.80 -15.57
N GLN A 228 -1.21 0.36 -16.78
CA GLN A 228 -2.07 -0.50 -17.59
C GLN A 228 -2.36 -1.84 -16.90
N GLN A 229 -1.34 -2.45 -16.30
CA GLN A 229 -1.52 -3.68 -15.54
C GLN A 229 -2.49 -3.49 -14.37
N GLY A 230 -2.35 -2.43 -13.58
CA GLY A 230 -3.26 -2.14 -12.46
C GLY A 230 -4.71 -1.93 -12.91
N TYR A 231 -4.91 -1.27 -14.06
CA TYR A 231 -6.23 -1.12 -14.66
C TYR A 231 -6.84 -2.47 -15.06
N GLU A 232 -6.08 -3.33 -15.76
CA GLU A 232 -6.54 -4.66 -16.16
C GLU A 232 -6.87 -5.56 -14.97
N ASP A 233 -6.01 -5.56 -13.95
CA ASP A 233 -6.21 -6.36 -12.74
C ASP A 233 -7.46 -5.89 -11.96
N THR A 234 -7.71 -4.58 -11.93
CA THR A 234 -8.95 -4.01 -11.36
C THR A 234 -10.18 -4.44 -12.15
N MET A 235 -10.16 -4.28 -13.47
CA MET A 235 -11.30 -4.60 -14.33
C MET A 235 -11.72 -6.06 -14.20
N LEU A 236 -10.76 -6.97 -14.07
CA LEU A 236 -11.03 -8.39 -13.90
C LEU A 236 -11.60 -8.72 -12.52
N ALA A 237 -11.02 -8.17 -11.46
CA ALA A 237 -11.56 -8.32 -10.11
C ALA A 237 -13.03 -7.83 -10.05
N MET A 238 -13.31 -6.69 -10.68
CA MET A 238 -14.66 -6.14 -10.78
C MET A 238 -15.59 -6.97 -11.67
N GLU A 239 -15.07 -7.61 -12.72
CA GLU A 239 -15.87 -8.46 -13.60
C GLU A 239 -16.46 -9.68 -12.86
N HIS A 240 -15.68 -10.25 -11.92
CA HIS A 240 -16.14 -11.35 -11.06
C HIS A 240 -17.31 -10.95 -10.14
N ILE A 241 -17.49 -9.65 -9.86
CA ILE A 241 -18.62 -9.13 -9.09
C ILE A 241 -19.77 -8.72 -10.01
N ARG A 242 -19.44 -8.02 -11.10
CA ARG A 242 -20.41 -7.45 -12.04
C ARG A 242 -21.27 -8.52 -12.70
N LYS A 243 -20.67 -9.65 -13.11
CA LYS A 243 -21.39 -10.74 -13.80
C LYS A 243 -22.48 -11.37 -12.91
N PRO A 244 -22.18 -11.84 -11.69
CA PRO A 244 -23.21 -12.33 -10.76
C PRO A 244 -24.27 -11.28 -10.43
N LEU A 245 -23.88 -10.02 -10.22
CA LEU A 245 -24.83 -8.95 -9.90
C LEU A 245 -25.81 -8.70 -11.04
N ALA A 246 -25.32 -8.64 -12.28
CA ALA A 246 -26.16 -8.48 -13.47
C ALA A 246 -27.11 -9.67 -13.66
N ALA A 247 -26.61 -10.90 -13.44
CA ALA A 247 -27.45 -12.10 -13.52
C ALA A 247 -28.57 -12.08 -12.47
N ARG A 248 -28.28 -11.69 -11.23
CA ARG A 248 -29.27 -11.57 -10.15
C ARG A 248 -30.31 -10.50 -10.43
N GLN A 249 -29.90 -9.36 -10.98
CA GLN A 249 -30.83 -8.29 -11.41
C GLN A 249 -31.74 -8.77 -12.55
N ALA A 250 -31.21 -9.51 -13.52
CA ALA A 250 -31.99 -10.08 -14.62
C ALA A 250 -33.02 -11.12 -14.12
N LEU A 251 -32.63 -11.96 -13.16
CA LEU A 251 -33.55 -12.91 -12.52
C LEU A 251 -34.69 -12.18 -11.80
N THR A 252 -34.37 -11.21 -10.95
CA THR A 252 -35.38 -10.43 -10.20
C THR A 252 -36.39 -9.76 -11.15
N ARG A 253 -35.91 -9.23 -12.28
CA ARG A 253 -36.78 -8.66 -13.32
C ARG A 253 -37.68 -9.72 -13.97
N SER A 254 -37.14 -10.89 -14.25
CA SER A 254 -37.89 -11.99 -14.86
C SER A 254 -38.98 -12.53 -13.93
N GLU A 255 -38.66 -12.65 -12.64
CA GLU A 255 -39.63 -13.02 -11.59
C GLU A 255 -40.76 -11.99 -11.48
N ALA A 256 -40.45 -10.70 -11.49
CA ALA A 256 -41.46 -9.65 -11.45
C ALA A 256 -42.39 -9.69 -12.68
N VAL A 257 -41.85 -9.97 -13.86
CA VAL A 257 -42.64 -10.13 -15.10
C VAL A 257 -43.52 -11.38 -15.04
N LEU A 258 -42.99 -12.49 -14.53
CA LEU A 258 -43.75 -13.73 -14.35
C LEU A 258 -44.90 -13.52 -13.37
N GLN A 259 -44.65 -12.91 -12.21
CA GLN A 259 -45.69 -12.64 -11.21
C GLN A 259 -46.82 -11.78 -11.81
N LYS A 260 -46.47 -10.69 -12.49
CA LYS A 260 -47.46 -9.85 -13.17
C LYS A 260 -48.29 -10.63 -14.20
N SER A 261 -47.67 -11.59 -14.89
CA SER A 261 -48.36 -12.41 -15.89
C SER A 261 -49.33 -13.40 -15.23
N LEU A 262 -48.93 -13.99 -14.09
CA LEU A 262 -49.79 -14.85 -13.29
C LEU A 262 -51.01 -14.10 -12.76
N ASP A 263 -50.82 -12.89 -12.24
CA ASP A 263 -51.92 -12.05 -11.73
C ASP A 263 -52.94 -11.74 -12.84
N ILE A 264 -52.47 -11.39 -14.05
CA ILE A 264 -53.34 -11.16 -15.22
C ILE A 264 -54.11 -12.42 -15.61
N THR A 265 -53.45 -13.60 -15.59
CA THR A 265 -54.13 -14.85 -15.91
C THR A 265 -55.17 -15.23 -14.86
N GLU A 266 -54.92 -14.96 -13.58
CA GLU A 266 -55.89 -15.22 -12.50
C GLU A 266 -57.12 -14.32 -12.62
N GLU A 267 -56.92 -13.04 -12.96
CA GLU A 267 -58.02 -12.11 -13.26
C GLU A 267 -58.85 -12.58 -14.47
N ALA A 268 -58.19 -13.03 -15.54
CA ALA A 268 -58.85 -13.53 -16.74
C ALA A 268 -59.66 -14.81 -16.46
N ASP A 269 -59.09 -15.75 -15.69
CA ASP A 269 -59.75 -16.98 -15.26
C ASP A 269 -60.96 -16.68 -14.38
N LEU A 270 -60.87 -15.71 -13.47
CA LEU A 270 -61.99 -15.28 -12.64
C LEU A 270 -63.11 -14.66 -13.50
N ALA A 271 -62.76 -13.81 -14.45
CA ALA A 271 -63.71 -13.20 -15.38
C ALA A 271 -64.43 -14.27 -16.22
N LEU A 272 -63.70 -15.27 -16.71
CA LEU A 272 -64.26 -16.39 -17.46
C LEU A 272 -65.22 -17.23 -16.61
N ARG A 273 -64.82 -17.59 -15.38
CA ARG A 273 -65.69 -18.33 -14.44
C ARG A 273 -66.99 -17.57 -14.15
N ASN A 274 -66.89 -16.25 -13.92
CA ASN A 274 -68.05 -15.39 -13.69
C ASN A 274 -68.96 -15.32 -14.92
N ALA A 275 -68.40 -15.25 -16.13
CA ALA A 275 -69.18 -15.26 -17.36
C ALA A 275 -69.91 -16.61 -17.56
N MET A 276 -69.22 -17.73 -17.33
CA MET A 276 -69.82 -19.08 -17.42
C MET A 276 -70.94 -19.28 -16.39
N ALA A 277 -70.81 -18.75 -15.18
CA ALA A 277 -71.84 -18.82 -14.15
C ALA A 277 -73.13 -18.07 -14.53
N ARG A 278 -73.06 -17.05 -15.39
CA ARG A 278 -74.23 -16.28 -15.87
C ARG A 278 -75.00 -16.96 -17.01
N ILE A 279 -74.42 -17.97 -17.64
CA ILE A 279 -75.01 -18.70 -18.78
C ILE A 279 -75.75 -19.98 -18.30
N LYS A 280 -75.66 -20.30 -17.01
CA LYS A 280 -76.39 -21.38 -16.35
C LYS A 280 -77.70 -20.87 -15.76
#